data_AF-G9AGF8-F1
#
_entry.id   AF-G9AGF8-F1
#
_cell.length_a   1.000
_cell.length_b   1.000
_cell.length_c   1.000
_cell.angle_alpha   90.00
_cell.angle_beta   90.00
_cell.angle_gamma   90.00
#
_symmetry.space_group_name_H-M   'P 1'
#
loop_
_entity.id
_entity.type
_entity.pdbx_description
1 polymer ?
#
loop_
_entity_poly.entity_id
_entity_poly.type
_entity_poly.pdbx_seq_one_letter_code
_entity_poly.pdbx_strand_id
1 'polypeptide(L)'
;MSGAGNIRYKVAEAARLAGVSASTLRLWETQGLVVPERSATGHRQYTEADLARLKRISWFRAERGLNPAAIREALEAEGAANDESGPAAPPEGNADLQVGRKLRSLRHAGGKTLEQVAGDVGIAPSVLSTLERTSQGVSIAVLHNLAEYFGTTVSSLAGEEEPQARALVRAGEWRNWPRTTPGVTVQMLADGKNQMDCHRFVLAPGASSEGAYRHEGEEFVYVLAGRVEFVLDGDQFYDLYPGDSLYFESRRRHAWSNRHDGETVLLWINTPPTF
;
A
#
# COMPACT_ATOMS: atom_id res chain seq x y z
N MET A 1 -4.76 -49.03 0.63
CA MET A 1 -3.50 -48.47 1.16
C MET A 1 -2.64 -48.04 -0.01
N SER A 2 -2.65 -46.76 -0.36
CA SER A 2 -1.76 -46.17 -1.38
C SER A 2 -1.07 -44.98 -0.73
N GLY A 3 0.23 -45.15 -0.44
CA GLY A 3 1.07 -44.08 0.09
C GLY A 3 1.27 -43.01 -0.97
N ALA A 4 0.51 -41.92 -0.89
CA ALA A 4 0.88 -40.67 -1.52
C ALA A 4 2.15 -40.19 -0.81
N GLY A 5 3.31 -40.46 -1.40
CA GLY A 5 4.57 -39.86 -0.93
C GLY A 5 4.38 -38.35 -0.90
N ASN A 6 4.55 -37.76 0.28
CA ASN A 6 4.33 -36.33 0.51
C ASN A 6 5.44 -35.56 -0.25
N ILE A 7 5.18 -35.20 -1.50
CA ILE A 7 6.19 -34.59 -2.39
C ILE A 7 6.64 -33.26 -1.77
N ARG A 8 7.95 -33.14 -1.54
CA ARG A 8 8.57 -31.95 -0.97
C ARG A 8 9.44 -31.28 -2.02
N TYR A 9 9.19 -29.99 -2.24
CA TYR A 9 9.94 -29.17 -3.19
C TYR A 9 11.02 -28.36 -2.47
N LYS A 10 12.20 -28.24 -3.08
CA LYS A 10 13.27 -27.34 -2.59
C LYS A 10 12.98 -25.90 -3.02
N VAL A 11 13.58 -24.92 -2.35
CA VAL A 11 13.40 -23.47 -2.61
C VAL A 11 13.47 -23.09 -4.10
N ALA A 12 14.54 -23.49 -4.79
CA ALA A 12 14.72 -23.14 -6.20
C ALA A 12 13.64 -23.76 -7.11
N GLU A 13 13.16 -24.94 -6.76
CA GLU A 13 12.13 -25.66 -7.50
C GLU A 13 10.75 -25.05 -7.25
N ALA A 14 10.44 -24.73 -5.99
CA ALA A 14 9.18 -24.09 -5.61
C ALA A 14 9.05 -22.68 -6.22
N ALA A 15 10.12 -21.89 -6.19
CA ALA A 15 10.15 -20.56 -6.82
C ALA A 15 9.89 -20.65 -8.33
N ARG A 16 10.57 -21.57 -9.02
CA ARG A 16 10.37 -21.81 -10.46
C ARG A 16 8.94 -22.24 -10.78
N LEU A 17 8.36 -23.15 -10.00
CA LEU A 17 7.00 -23.65 -10.22
C LEU A 17 5.91 -22.59 -9.94
N ALA A 18 6.20 -21.61 -9.08
CA ALA A 18 5.33 -20.47 -8.80
C ALA A 18 5.55 -19.28 -9.76
N GLY A 19 6.51 -19.38 -10.67
CA GLY A 19 6.85 -18.32 -11.63
C GLY A 19 7.55 -17.11 -11.01
N VAL A 20 8.25 -17.28 -9.89
CA VAL A 20 8.94 -16.18 -9.17
C VAL A 20 10.40 -16.51 -8.86
N SER A 21 11.17 -15.48 -8.50
CA SER A 21 12.56 -15.67 -8.06
C SER A 21 12.64 -16.25 -6.65
N ALA A 22 13.76 -16.89 -6.31
CA ALA A 22 14.02 -17.37 -4.95
C ALA A 22 14.03 -16.23 -3.90
N SER A 23 14.44 -15.02 -4.31
CA SER A 23 14.42 -13.82 -3.47
C SER A 23 12.98 -13.33 -3.23
N THR A 24 12.10 -13.41 -4.23
CA THR A 24 10.68 -13.09 -4.09
C THR A 24 9.98 -14.08 -3.15
N LEU A 25 10.29 -15.37 -3.28
CA LEU A 25 9.79 -16.40 -2.37
C LEU A 25 10.25 -16.13 -0.92
N ARG A 26 11.52 -15.73 -0.74
CA ARG A 26 12.06 -15.34 0.57
C ARG A 26 11.34 -14.13 1.15
N LEU A 27 11.03 -13.12 0.33
CA LEU A 27 10.28 -11.94 0.77
C LEU A 27 8.88 -12.33 1.26
N TRP A 28 8.19 -13.23 0.54
CA TRP A 28 6.87 -13.72 0.95
C TRP A 28 6.91 -14.54 2.25
N GLU A 29 7.97 -15.31 2.49
CA GLU A 29 8.20 -15.97 3.79
C GLU A 29 8.36 -14.95 4.92
N THR A 30 9.17 -13.90 4.71
CA THR A 30 9.39 -12.86 5.74
C THR A 30 8.14 -12.04 6.01
N GLN A 31 7.25 -11.94 5.03
CA GLN A 31 5.94 -11.33 5.16
C GLN A 31 4.90 -12.35 5.66
N GLY A 32 5.28 -13.57 6.03
CA GLY A 32 4.36 -14.59 6.57
C GLY A 32 3.27 -15.06 5.60
N LEU A 33 3.41 -14.81 4.30
CA LEU A 33 2.43 -15.26 3.29
C LEU A 33 2.48 -16.75 3.05
N VAL A 34 3.62 -17.37 3.30
CA VAL A 34 3.87 -18.80 3.24
C VAL A 34 4.84 -19.17 4.35
N VAL A 35 4.65 -20.31 5.00
CA VAL A 35 5.53 -20.78 6.07
C VAL A 35 6.10 -22.14 5.65
N PRO A 36 7.36 -22.21 5.20
CA PRO A 36 7.95 -23.46 4.75
C PRO A 36 8.26 -24.37 5.93
N GLU A 37 8.13 -25.68 5.71
CA GLU A 37 8.63 -26.67 6.65
C GLU A 37 10.16 -26.78 6.54
N ARG A 38 10.80 -27.32 7.58
CA ARG A 38 12.23 -27.61 7.58
C ARG A 38 12.46 -29.12 7.56
N SER A 39 13.38 -29.56 6.69
CA SER A 39 13.86 -30.94 6.68
C SER A 39 14.60 -31.28 7.97
N ALA A 40 14.85 -32.57 8.22
CA ALA A 40 15.72 -33.03 9.30
C ALA A 40 17.15 -32.44 9.23
N THR A 41 17.58 -32.01 8.05
CA THR A 41 18.85 -31.34 7.78
C THR A 41 18.77 -29.80 7.86
N GLY A 42 17.62 -29.25 8.25
CA GLY A 42 17.40 -27.81 8.47
C GLY A 42 17.10 -26.99 7.21
N HIS A 43 16.99 -27.61 6.03
CA HIS A 43 16.69 -26.91 4.79
C HIS A 43 15.18 -26.67 4.61
N ARG A 44 14.82 -25.54 4.01
CA ARG A 44 13.42 -25.19 3.68
C ARG A 44 12.85 -26.13 2.62
N GLN A 45 11.65 -26.64 2.87
CA GLN A 45 10.88 -27.51 1.99
C GLN A 45 9.43 -27.04 1.90
N TYR A 46 8.83 -27.19 0.73
CA TYR A 46 7.46 -26.76 0.44
C TYR A 46 6.62 -27.97 0.07
N THR A 47 5.40 -28.02 0.58
CA THR A 47 4.37 -28.99 0.21
C THR A 47 3.70 -28.61 -1.11
N GLU A 48 2.85 -29.50 -1.60
CA GLU A 48 1.94 -29.20 -2.71
C GLU A 48 0.94 -28.08 -2.36
N ALA A 49 0.47 -28.02 -1.10
CA ALA A 49 -0.39 -26.93 -0.61
C ALA A 49 0.34 -25.58 -0.61
N ASP A 50 1.62 -25.56 -0.21
CA ASP A 50 2.46 -24.36 -0.30
C ASP A 50 2.62 -23.91 -1.75
N LEU A 51 2.84 -24.83 -2.69
CA LEU A 51 2.92 -24.49 -4.12
C LEU A 51 1.63 -23.89 -4.65
N ALA A 52 0.48 -24.45 -4.29
CA ALA A 52 -0.82 -23.90 -4.68
C ALA A 52 -0.99 -22.47 -4.14
N ARG A 53 -0.64 -22.25 -2.88
CA ARG A 53 -0.65 -20.93 -2.23
C ARG A 53 0.31 -19.96 -2.94
N LEU A 54 1.53 -20.37 -3.26
CA LEU A 54 2.52 -19.56 -3.97
C LEU A 54 2.06 -19.13 -5.37
N LYS A 55 1.43 -20.03 -6.12
CA LYS A 55 0.83 -19.69 -7.43
C LYS A 55 -0.31 -18.70 -7.28
N ARG A 56 -1.11 -18.82 -6.21
CA ARG A 56 -2.20 -17.89 -5.92
C ARG A 56 -1.69 -16.50 -5.55
N ILE A 57 -0.66 -16.43 -4.69
CA ILE A 57 0.05 -15.18 -4.38
C ILE A 57 0.60 -14.56 -5.68
N SER A 58 1.26 -15.34 -6.52
CA SER A 58 1.82 -14.88 -7.81
C SER A 58 0.74 -14.29 -8.72
N TRP A 59 -0.39 -14.97 -8.88
CA TRP A 59 -1.54 -14.50 -9.65
C TRP A 59 -2.17 -13.23 -9.07
N PHE A 60 -2.36 -13.17 -7.75
CA PHE A 60 -2.89 -11.96 -7.12
C PHE A 60 -1.98 -10.74 -7.31
N ARG A 61 -0.67 -10.95 -7.40
CA ARG A 61 0.28 -9.88 -7.72
C ARG A 61 0.28 -9.53 -9.20
N ALA A 62 0.28 -10.51 -10.08
CA ALA A 62 0.39 -10.30 -11.53
C ALA A 62 -0.91 -9.75 -12.15
N GLU A 63 -2.07 -10.29 -11.77
CA GLU A 63 -3.35 -9.92 -12.37
C GLU A 63 -4.09 -8.86 -11.56
N ARG A 64 -3.91 -8.80 -10.24
CA ARG A 64 -4.63 -7.87 -9.36
C ARG A 64 -3.75 -6.83 -8.68
N GLY A 65 -2.42 -6.89 -8.85
CA GLY A 65 -1.50 -5.93 -8.25
C GLY A 65 -1.55 -5.90 -6.71
N LEU A 66 -2.09 -6.95 -6.07
CA LEU A 66 -2.34 -6.93 -4.63
C LEU A 66 -1.02 -6.94 -3.85
N ASN A 67 -1.01 -6.21 -2.74
CA ASN A 67 0.10 -6.24 -1.80
C ASN A 67 0.04 -7.47 -0.89
N PRO A 68 1.12 -7.79 -0.15
CA PRO A 68 1.17 -8.94 0.74
C PRO A 68 0.02 -9.01 1.76
N ALA A 69 -0.35 -7.90 2.41
CA ALA A 69 -1.43 -7.89 3.38
C ALA A 69 -2.80 -8.20 2.76
N ALA A 70 -3.13 -7.59 1.62
CA ALA A 70 -4.36 -7.85 0.86
C ALA A 70 -4.38 -9.27 0.29
N ILE A 71 -3.22 -9.82 -0.09
CA ILE A 71 -3.10 -11.22 -0.48
C ILE A 71 -3.37 -12.13 0.70
N ARG A 72 -2.87 -11.79 1.89
CA ARG A 72 -3.15 -12.55 3.11
C ARG A 72 -4.65 -12.56 3.41
N GLU A 73 -5.28 -11.39 3.43
CA GLU A 73 -6.72 -11.27 3.64
C GLU A 73 -7.53 -12.00 2.57
N ALA A 74 -7.13 -11.92 1.29
CA ALA A 74 -7.79 -12.65 0.21
C ALA A 74 -7.62 -14.17 0.35
N LEU A 75 -6.44 -14.64 0.77
CA LEU A 75 -6.17 -16.06 1.03
C LEU A 75 -6.90 -16.57 2.28
N GLU A 76 -7.06 -15.73 3.30
CA GLU A 76 -7.81 -16.02 4.52
C GLU A 76 -9.31 -16.03 4.26
N ALA A 77 -9.82 -15.09 3.44
CA ALA A 77 -11.21 -15.05 2.99
C ALA A 77 -11.54 -16.24 2.07
N GLU A 78 -10.62 -16.66 1.19
CA GLU A 78 -10.75 -17.88 0.38
C GLU A 78 -10.72 -19.16 1.24
N GLY A 79 -9.98 -19.15 2.35
CA GLY A 79 -9.96 -20.25 3.33
C GLY A 79 -11.20 -20.28 4.23
N ALA A 80 -11.73 -19.12 4.59
CA ALA A 80 -12.92 -18.96 5.44
C ALA A 80 -14.23 -19.21 4.67
N ALA A 81 -14.25 -19.08 3.34
CA ALA A 81 -15.42 -19.42 2.51
C ALA A 81 -15.79 -20.93 2.51
N ASN A 82 -14.99 -21.79 3.16
CA ASN A 82 -15.32 -23.18 3.42
C ASN A 82 -15.96 -23.45 4.80
N ASP A 83 -16.23 -22.42 5.61
CA ASP A 83 -17.01 -22.52 6.86
C ASP A 83 -17.86 -21.24 7.03
N GLU A 84 -19.16 -21.30 6.70
CA GLU A 84 -20.13 -20.20 6.93
C GLU A 84 -20.17 -19.81 8.44
N SER A 85 -20.39 -18.58 8.92
CA SER A 85 -21.43 -17.58 8.62
C SER A 85 -21.16 -16.28 9.41
N GLY A 86 -21.56 -15.10 8.89
CA GLY A 86 -21.82 -13.90 9.70
C GLY A 86 -21.54 -12.55 9.02
N PRO A 87 -22.54 -11.65 8.85
CA PRO A 87 -22.39 -10.45 8.02
C PRO A 87 -21.79 -9.27 8.80
N ALA A 88 -20.82 -8.57 8.21
CA ALA A 88 -20.37 -7.25 8.65
C ALA A 88 -20.98 -6.16 7.75
N ALA A 89 -21.56 -5.14 8.41
CA ALA A 89 -22.27 -4.01 7.82
C ALA A 89 -21.37 -3.15 6.88
N PRO A 90 -21.96 -2.43 5.91
CA PRO A 90 -21.19 -1.57 5.01
C PRO A 90 -20.80 -0.26 5.71
N PRO A 91 -19.56 0.25 5.58
CA PRO A 91 -19.29 1.62 5.96
C PRO A 91 -19.68 2.55 4.79
N GLU A 92 -20.57 3.48 5.11
CA GLU A 92 -20.92 4.64 4.30
C GLU A 92 -19.72 5.60 4.18
N GLY A 93 -19.51 6.17 2.98
CA GLY A 93 -18.55 7.25 2.77
C GLY A 93 -18.28 7.54 1.28
N ASN A 94 -19.02 8.51 0.72
CA ASN A 94 -19.03 8.95 -0.68
C ASN A 94 -17.70 9.56 -1.22
N ALA A 95 -16.60 9.47 -0.47
CA ALA A 95 -15.29 10.03 -0.81
C ALA A 95 -14.44 9.09 -1.69
N ASP A 96 -14.53 7.78 -1.45
CA ASP A 96 -13.81 6.78 -2.23
C ASP A 96 -14.17 6.90 -3.72
N LEU A 97 -15.45 7.08 -4.07
CA LEU A 97 -15.89 7.16 -5.46
C LEU A 97 -15.35 8.37 -6.25
N GLN A 98 -14.69 9.35 -5.62
CA GLN A 98 -14.29 10.60 -6.29
C GLN A 98 -12.91 10.56 -6.93
N VAL A 99 -11.91 9.92 -6.29
CA VAL A 99 -10.52 9.89 -6.80
C VAL A 99 -10.44 9.30 -8.21
N GLY A 100 -11.01 8.11 -8.40
CA GLY A 100 -11.02 7.43 -9.69
C GLY A 100 -11.78 8.22 -10.77
N ARG A 101 -12.92 8.82 -10.42
CA ARG A 101 -13.70 9.67 -11.34
C ARG A 101 -12.93 10.93 -11.73
N LYS A 102 -12.24 11.57 -10.79
CA LYS A 102 -11.46 12.78 -11.03
C LYS A 102 -10.25 12.48 -11.93
N LEU A 103 -9.51 11.41 -11.65
CA LEU A 103 -8.42 10.94 -12.50
C LEU A 103 -8.90 10.66 -13.93
N ARG A 104 -10.02 9.95 -14.07
CA ARG A 104 -10.65 9.69 -15.37
C ARG A 104 -11.00 10.98 -16.10
N SER A 105 -11.57 11.96 -15.40
CA SER A 105 -11.92 13.26 -15.96
C SER A 105 -10.68 14.02 -16.45
N LEU A 106 -9.61 14.08 -15.65
CA LEU A 106 -8.35 14.73 -16.01
C LEU A 106 -7.71 14.07 -17.23
N ARG A 107 -7.69 12.73 -17.28
CA ARG A 107 -7.20 11.97 -18.43
C ARG A 107 -7.99 12.29 -19.70
N HIS A 108 -9.32 12.30 -19.63
CA HIS A 108 -10.17 12.62 -20.77
C HIS A 108 -10.04 14.09 -21.21
N ALA A 109 -9.91 15.03 -20.28
CA ALA A 109 -9.67 16.45 -20.60
C ALA A 109 -8.34 16.67 -21.32
N GLY A 110 -7.31 15.88 -20.98
CA GLY A 110 -6.03 15.86 -21.69
C GLY A 110 -6.04 15.05 -23.01
N GLY A 111 -7.15 14.44 -23.39
CA GLY A 111 -7.26 13.61 -24.60
C GLY A 111 -6.40 12.34 -24.58
N LYS A 112 -6.04 11.83 -23.40
CA LYS A 112 -5.12 10.70 -23.23
C LYS A 112 -5.84 9.36 -23.08
N THR A 113 -5.24 8.29 -23.63
CA THR A 113 -5.70 6.91 -23.39
C THR A 113 -5.15 6.35 -22.07
N LEU A 114 -5.72 5.24 -21.59
CA LEU A 114 -5.23 4.56 -20.41
C LEU A 114 -3.77 4.09 -20.60
N GLU A 115 -3.45 3.59 -21.80
CA GLU A 115 -2.12 3.10 -22.16
C GLU A 115 -1.08 4.21 -22.13
N GLN A 116 -1.44 5.40 -22.61
CA GLN A 116 -0.54 6.56 -22.60
C GLN A 116 -0.20 6.97 -21.17
N VAL A 117 -1.21 7.22 -20.34
CA VAL A 117 -0.97 7.65 -18.94
C VAL A 117 -0.27 6.56 -18.15
N ALA A 118 -0.70 5.30 -18.28
CA ALA A 118 -0.07 4.19 -17.59
C ALA A 118 1.39 4.02 -18.00
N GLY A 119 1.71 4.16 -19.29
CA GLY A 119 3.08 4.15 -19.80
C GLY A 119 3.93 5.30 -19.26
N ASP A 120 3.39 6.52 -19.27
CA ASP A 120 4.10 7.71 -18.79
C ASP A 120 4.40 7.63 -17.27
N VAL A 121 3.48 7.07 -16.49
CA VAL A 121 3.60 6.90 -15.02
C VAL A 121 4.37 5.63 -14.63
N GLY A 122 4.54 4.68 -15.56
CA GLY A 122 5.25 3.42 -15.32
C GLY A 122 4.41 2.36 -14.58
N ILE A 123 3.10 2.34 -14.80
CA ILE A 123 2.16 1.36 -14.23
C ILE A 123 1.47 0.54 -15.32
N ALA A 124 0.86 -0.60 -14.96
CA ALA A 124 0.07 -1.36 -15.91
C ALA A 124 -1.27 -0.63 -16.21
N PRO A 125 -1.77 -0.64 -17.47
CA PRO A 125 -3.05 -0.02 -17.82
C PRO A 125 -4.24 -0.56 -17.00
N SER A 126 -4.18 -1.83 -16.59
CA SER A 126 -5.18 -2.46 -15.73
C SER A 126 -5.25 -1.86 -14.33
N VAL A 127 -4.11 -1.37 -13.79
CA VAL A 127 -4.04 -0.70 -12.48
C VAL A 127 -4.74 0.65 -12.57
N LEU A 128 -4.41 1.46 -13.59
CA LEU A 128 -5.08 2.75 -13.81
C LEU A 128 -6.58 2.58 -14.08
N SER A 129 -6.96 1.59 -14.90
CA SER A 129 -8.37 1.26 -15.18
C SER A 129 -9.15 0.85 -13.92
N THR A 130 -8.51 0.06 -13.06
CA THR A 130 -9.11 -0.34 -11.78
C THR A 130 -9.27 0.87 -10.87
N LEU A 131 -8.23 1.68 -10.71
CA LEU A 131 -8.27 2.90 -9.90
C LEU A 131 -9.35 3.87 -10.40
N GLU A 132 -9.46 4.12 -11.70
CA GLU A 132 -10.50 5.02 -12.25
C GLU A 132 -11.93 4.54 -11.98
N ARG A 133 -12.11 3.23 -11.78
CA ARG A 133 -13.42 2.60 -11.56
C ARG A 133 -13.76 2.41 -10.09
N THR A 134 -12.81 1.96 -9.29
CA THR A 134 -13.02 1.55 -7.89
C THR A 134 -12.44 2.55 -6.90
N SER A 135 -11.53 3.42 -7.35
CA SER A 135 -10.73 4.31 -6.50
C SER A 135 -9.90 3.60 -5.43
N GLN A 136 -9.62 2.33 -5.64
CA GLN A 136 -9.11 1.42 -4.63
C GLN A 136 -7.98 0.56 -5.20
N GLY A 137 -7.07 0.11 -4.32
CA GLY A 137 -6.08 -0.92 -4.65
C GLY A 137 -4.82 -0.40 -5.34
N VAL A 138 -4.38 0.81 -5.00
CA VAL A 138 -3.09 1.36 -5.47
C VAL A 138 -2.21 1.76 -4.30
N SER A 139 -0.89 1.73 -4.52
CA SER A 139 0.05 2.19 -3.52
C SER A 139 0.06 3.72 -3.41
N ILE A 140 0.53 4.22 -2.26
CA ILE A 140 0.79 5.65 -2.05
C ILE A 140 1.74 6.18 -3.11
N ALA A 141 2.81 5.43 -3.44
CA ALA A 141 3.76 5.81 -4.49
C ALA A 141 3.07 6.00 -5.85
N VAL A 142 2.19 5.08 -6.27
CA VAL A 142 1.45 5.20 -7.53
C VAL A 142 0.51 6.40 -7.52
N LEU A 143 -0.16 6.64 -6.40
CA LEU A 143 -1.12 7.74 -6.28
C LEU A 143 -0.43 9.11 -6.34
N HIS A 144 0.74 9.27 -5.70
CA HIS A 144 1.55 10.48 -5.85
C HIS A 144 2.05 10.66 -7.28
N ASN A 145 2.56 9.61 -7.92
CA ASN A 145 3.05 9.73 -9.30
C ASN A 145 1.94 10.15 -10.26
N LEU A 146 0.70 9.69 -10.04
CA LEU A 146 -0.46 10.13 -10.81
C LEU A 146 -0.83 11.60 -10.52
N ALA A 147 -0.81 12.02 -9.26
CA ALA A 147 -1.07 13.41 -8.89
C ALA A 147 -0.03 14.37 -9.51
N GLU A 148 1.25 14.01 -9.43
CA GLU A 148 2.36 14.74 -10.05
C GLU A 148 2.19 14.81 -11.58
N TYR A 149 1.88 13.68 -12.24
CA TYR A 149 1.64 13.64 -13.69
C TYR A 149 0.53 14.59 -14.14
N PHE A 150 -0.54 14.71 -13.35
CA PHE A 150 -1.66 15.61 -13.64
C PHE A 150 -1.48 17.02 -13.07
N GLY A 151 -0.36 17.33 -12.42
CA GLY A 151 -0.10 18.63 -11.81
C GLY A 151 -1.09 19.00 -10.71
N THR A 152 -1.49 18.03 -9.90
CA THR A 152 -2.48 18.20 -8.82
C THR A 152 -1.98 17.54 -7.51
N THR A 153 -2.81 17.58 -6.47
CA THR A 153 -2.57 16.87 -5.21
C THR A 153 -3.59 15.74 -5.08
N VAL A 154 -3.27 14.74 -4.27
CA VAL A 154 -4.16 13.62 -4.04
C VAL A 154 -5.42 14.03 -3.24
N SER A 155 -5.35 15.03 -2.36
CA SER A 155 -6.45 15.67 -1.67
C SER A 155 -7.40 16.34 -2.66
N SER A 156 -6.86 17.04 -3.67
CA SER A 156 -7.68 17.58 -4.75
C SER A 156 -8.35 16.49 -5.59
N LEU A 157 -7.76 15.28 -5.68
CA LEU A 157 -8.39 14.14 -6.35
C LEU A 157 -9.55 13.56 -5.54
N ALA A 158 -9.47 13.59 -4.21
CA ALA A 158 -10.54 13.14 -3.31
C ALA A 158 -11.82 13.99 -3.36
N GLY A 159 -11.77 15.15 -4.03
CA GLY A 159 -12.94 15.95 -4.41
C GLY A 159 -13.68 16.60 -3.23
N GLU A 160 -12.92 16.97 -2.20
CA GLU A 160 -13.47 17.72 -1.08
C GLU A 160 -13.80 19.16 -1.51
N GLU A 161 -15.10 19.47 -1.68
CA GLU A 161 -15.58 20.86 -1.70
C GLU A 161 -15.38 21.47 -0.31
N GLU A 162 -14.68 22.60 -0.26
CA GLU A 162 -14.12 23.19 0.94
C GLU A 162 -15.18 23.57 1.99
N PRO A 163 -15.21 22.90 3.16
CA PRO A 163 -15.86 23.47 4.32
C PRO A 163 -15.08 24.71 4.76
N GLN A 164 -15.77 25.69 5.34
CA GLN A 164 -15.16 26.86 5.98
C GLN A 164 -13.98 26.44 6.84
N ALA A 165 -12.76 26.91 6.52
CA ALA A 165 -11.53 26.49 7.17
C ALA A 165 -11.64 26.67 8.70
N ARG A 166 -11.64 25.56 9.42
CA ARG A 166 -11.75 25.55 10.88
C ARG A 166 -10.35 25.66 11.45
N ALA A 167 -10.15 26.58 12.40
CA ALA A 167 -8.88 26.68 13.12
C ALA A 167 -8.63 25.49 14.08
N LEU A 168 -9.67 24.70 14.37
CA LEU A 168 -9.64 23.62 15.35
C LEU A 168 -10.27 22.36 14.77
N VAL A 169 -9.47 21.30 14.69
CA VAL A 169 -9.92 19.93 14.42
C VAL A 169 -9.75 19.14 15.72
N ARG A 170 -10.85 18.60 16.27
CA ARG A 170 -10.81 17.83 17.52
C ARG A 170 -10.41 16.38 17.25
N ALA A 171 -9.81 15.76 18.26
CA ALA A 171 -9.50 14.33 18.20
C ALA A 171 -10.78 13.51 17.99
N GLY A 172 -10.75 12.58 17.03
CA GLY A 172 -11.91 11.77 16.64
C GLY A 172 -12.82 12.42 15.60
N GLU A 173 -12.66 13.71 15.30
CA GLU A 173 -13.42 14.43 14.27
C GLU A 173 -12.62 14.62 12.97
N TRP A 174 -11.51 13.90 12.82
CA TRP A 174 -10.67 13.99 11.64
C TRP A 174 -11.40 13.50 10.40
N ARG A 175 -11.27 14.26 9.33
CA ARG A 175 -11.62 13.77 8.00
C ARG A 175 -10.57 12.76 7.58
N ASN A 176 -11.01 11.58 7.15
CA ASN A 176 -10.12 10.57 6.61
C ASN A 176 -10.00 10.79 5.11
N TRP A 177 -8.80 10.59 4.60
CA TRP A 177 -8.64 10.38 3.18
C TRP A 177 -9.39 9.15 2.69
N PRO A 178 -9.76 9.14 1.39
CA PRO A 178 -10.19 7.92 0.73
C PRO A 178 -9.20 6.79 1.02
N ARG A 179 -9.72 5.62 1.36
CA ARG A 179 -8.88 4.49 1.76
C ARG A 179 -8.25 3.83 0.53
N THR A 180 -7.45 4.54 -0.26
CA THR A 180 -6.93 4.03 -1.54
C THR A 180 -5.90 2.91 -1.39
N THR A 181 -5.19 2.90 -0.26
CA THR A 181 -4.09 1.97 0.03
C THR A 181 -4.42 1.13 1.28
N PRO A 182 -4.55 -0.21 1.13
CA PRO A 182 -4.84 -1.10 2.26
C PRO A 182 -3.80 -0.98 3.39
N GLY A 183 -4.27 -1.01 4.64
CA GLY A 183 -3.41 -0.90 5.83
C GLY A 183 -2.87 0.50 6.13
N VAL A 184 -3.24 1.50 5.33
CA VAL A 184 -2.86 2.90 5.51
C VAL A 184 -4.12 3.72 5.74
N THR A 185 -4.18 4.43 6.87
CA THR A 185 -5.22 5.43 7.12
C THR A 185 -4.56 6.80 7.27
N VAL A 186 -4.99 7.77 6.49
CA VAL A 186 -4.50 9.15 6.55
C VAL A 186 -5.63 10.04 7.06
N GLN A 187 -5.36 10.74 8.16
CA GLN A 187 -6.29 11.63 8.84
C GLN A 187 -5.82 13.07 8.71
N MET A 188 -6.69 13.96 8.23
CA MET A 188 -6.40 15.39 8.12
C MET A 188 -6.48 16.06 9.49
N LEU A 189 -5.41 16.73 9.88
CA LEU A 189 -5.29 17.49 11.12
C LEU A 189 -5.56 19.00 10.94
N ALA A 190 -5.62 19.46 9.69
CA ALA A 190 -5.93 20.84 9.33
C ALA A 190 -6.99 20.88 8.22
N ASP A 191 -7.83 21.93 8.25
CA ASP A 191 -8.82 22.21 7.22
C ASP A 191 -8.38 23.39 6.35
N GLY A 192 -8.82 23.39 5.08
CA GLY A 192 -8.60 24.49 4.13
C GLY A 192 -7.31 24.37 3.31
N LYS A 193 -7.12 25.31 2.37
CA LYS A 193 -5.93 25.42 1.52
C LYS A 193 -4.80 26.13 2.26
N ASN A 194 -3.97 25.35 2.94
CA ASN A 194 -2.82 25.86 3.68
C ASN A 194 -1.50 25.61 2.94
N GLN A 195 -0.41 26.23 3.41
CA GLN A 195 0.93 25.93 2.87
C GLN A 195 1.46 24.56 3.33
N MET A 196 0.92 24.04 4.43
CA MET A 196 1.29 22.73 4.97
C MET A 196 0.10 21.80 4.88
N ASP A 197 0.34 20.56 4.48
CA ASP A 197 -0.54 19.47 4.84
C ASP A 197 -0.09 18.91 6.19
N CYS A 198 -1.04 18.76 7.10
CA CYS A 198 -0.79 18.18 8.41
C CYS A 198 -1.63 16.91 8.54
N HIS A 199 -0.95 15.78 8.56
CA HIS A 199 -1.60 14.47 8.56
C HIS A 199 -1.21 13.64 9.76
N ARG A 200 -2.16 12.82 10.23
CA ARG A 200 -1.92 11.69 11.10
C ARG A 200 -2.01 10.41 10.28
N PHE A 201 -0.90 9.70 10.18
CA PHE A 201 -0.84 8.40 9.52
C PHE A 201 -1.01 7.29 10.55
N VAL A 202 -1.84 6.31 10.21
CA VAL A 202 -1.99 5.07 10.95
C VAL A 202 -1.67 3.92 10.03
N LEU A 203 -0.61 3.19 10.38
CA LEU A 203 -0.01 2.13 9.57
C LEU A 203 -0.24 0.79 10.25
N ALA A 204 -1.00 -0.09 9.63
CA ALA A 204 -1.13 -1.48 10.06
C ALA A 204 0.23 -2.21 9.97
N PRO A 205 0.42 -3.33 10.69
CA PRO A 205 1.61 -4.18 10.53
C PRO A 205 1.84 -4.55 9.06
N GLY A 206 3.06 -4.33 8.57
CA GLY A 206 3.43 -4.60 7.17
C GLY A 206 2.97 -3.57 6.14
N ALA A 207 2.26 -2.50 6.55
CA ALA A 207 1.93 -1.39 5.65
C ALA A 207 3.20 -0.69 5.16
N SER A 208 3.21 -0.23 3.90
CA SER A 208 4.38 0.44 3.31
C SER A 208 3.97 1.39 2.19
N SER A 209 4.90 2.23 1.74
CA SER A 209 4.73 3.04 0.53
C SER A 209 4.67 2.22 -0.77
N GLU A 210 5.08 0.94 -0.71
CA GLU A 210 5.23 0.02 -1.84
C GLU A 210 6.05 0.60 -2.99
N GLY A 211 7.28 0.99 -2.66
CA GLY A 211 8.25 1.55 -3.60
C GLY A 211 8.69 2.94 -3.17
N ALA A 212 9.74 3.40 -3.84
CA ALA A 212 10.27 4.74 -3.62
C ALA A 212 9.60 5.75 -4.56
N TYR A 213 9.18 6.87 -4.00
CA TYR A 213 8.62 8.00 -4.72
C TYR A 213 9.36 9.28 -4.34
N ARG A 214 9.01 10.39 -4.99
CA ARG A 214 9.51 11.73 -4.69
C ARG A 214 8.47 12.72 -5.16
N HIS A 215 8.49 13.91 -4.59
CA HIS A 215 7.68 15.02 -5.05
C HIS A 215 8.36 16.34 -4.71
N GLU A 216 7.77 17.46 -5.15
CA GLU A 216 8.20 18.77 -4.71
C GLU A 216 7.96 18.95 -3.20
N GLY A 217 8.88 19.68 -2.55
CA GLY A 217 8.70 20.11 -1.18
C GLY A 217 9.69 19.53 -0.19
N GLU A 218 9.26 19.57 1.07
CA GLU A 218 9.96 19.11 2.24
C GLU A 218 8.96 18.38 3.14
N GLU A 219 9.47 17.39 3.88
CA GLU A 219 8.67 16.55 4.75
C GLU A 219 9.27 16.50 6.15
N PHE A 220 8.37 16.53 7.13
CA PHE A 220 8.67 16.31 8.52
C PHE A 220 7.78 15.19 9.06
N VAL A 221 8.40 14.15 9.60
CA VAL A 221 7.75 12.99 10.18
C VAL A 221 8.10 12.94 11.66
N TYR A 222 7.11 12.65 12.51
CA TYR A 222 7.31 12.44 13.95
C TYR A 222 6.56 11.19 14.41
N VAL A 223 7.24 10.27 15.09
CA VAL A 223 6.64 9.01 15.53
C VAL A 223 5.92 9.21 16.86
N LEU A 224 4.61 8.99 16.89
CA LEU A 224 3.80 9.05 18.10
C LEU A 224 3.77 7.69 18.82
N ALA A 225 3.64 6.60 18.08
CA ALA A 225 3.58 5.23 18.60
C ALA A 225 4.03 4.22 17.53
N GLY A 226 4.47 3.04 17.96
CA GLY A 226 4.96 1.99 17.06
C GLY A 226 6.38 2.28 16.54
N ARG A 227 6.70 1.77 15.34
CA ARG A 227 8.01 1.95 14.68
C ARG A 227 7.85 1.97 13.16
N VAL A 228 8.69 2.73 12.47
CA VAL A 228 8.69 2.81 11.00
C VAL A 228 10.12 2.86 10.49
N GLU A 229 10.39 2.12 9.43
CA GLU A 229 11.64 2.23 8.67
C GLU A 229 11.42 3.22 7.52
N PHE A 230 12.30 4.19 7.38
CA PHE A 230 12.42 5.05 6.18
C PHE A 230 13.68 4.69 5.41
N VAL A 231 13.56 4.67 4.08
CA VAL A 231 14.68 4.49 3.15
C VAL A 231 14.77 5.72 2.28
N LEU A 232 15.89 6.45 2.37
CA LEU A 232 16.18 7.62 1.53
C LEU A 232 17.27 7.27 0.52
N ASP A 233 17.07 7.70 -0.73
CA ASP A 233 17.95 7.54 -1.90
C ASP A 233 18.32 6.09 -2.26
N GLY A 234 17.74 5.11 -1.56
CA GLY A 234 17.92 3.68 -1.75
C GLY A 234 19.07 3.07 -0.95
N ASP A 235 19.85 3.87 -0.23
CA ASP A 235 21.05 3.44 0.51
C ASP A 235 21.09 3.91 1.96
N GLN A 236 20.24 4.86 2.36
CA GLN A 236 20.15 5.33 3.74
C GLN A 236 18.90 4.76 4.43
N PHE A 237 19.10 4.01 5.50
CA PHE A 237 18.05 3.31 6.25
C PHE A 237 17.93 3.92 7.65
N TYR A 238 16.71 4.32 8.02
CA TYR A 238 16.40 4.96 9.28
C TYR A 238 15.27 4.20 9.99
N ASP A 239 15.59 3.52 11.08
CA ASP A 239 14.60 2.92 11.97
C ASP A 239 14.16 3.94 13.03
N LEU A 240 12.91 4.40 12.95
CA LEU A 240 12.37 5.42 13.84
C LEU A 240 11.49 4.80 14.93
N TYR A 241 11.65 5.30 16.15
CA TYR A 241 10.95 4.91 17.38
C TYR A 241 10.09 6.07 17.91
N PRO A 242 9.16 5.82 18.85
CA PRO A 242 8.32 6.88 19.40
C PRO A 242 9.16 8.02 20.01
N GLY A 243 8.88 9.25 19.60
CA GLY A 243 9.65 10.43 19.97
C GLY A 243 10.68 10.87 18.92
N ASP A 244 11.03 10.01 17.97
CA ASP A 244 11.94 10.36 16.88
C ASP A 244 11.24 11.21 15.83
N SER A 245 12.04 12.09 15.21
CA SER A 245 11.66 12.87 14.04
C SER A 245 12.59 12.62 12.87
N LEU A 246 12.06 12.64 11.66
CA LEU A 246 12.84 12.64 10.42
C LEU A 246 12.40 13.81 9.55
N TYR A 247 13.35 14.55 9.02
CA TYR A 247 13.11 15.61 8.05
C TYR A 247 13.99 15.41 6.81
N PHE A 248 13.42 15.67 5.63
CA PHE A 248 14.13 15.58 4.36
C PHE A 248 13.43 16.39 3.27
N GLU A 249 14.19 16.80 2.25
CA GLU A 249 13.63 17.33 1.01
C GLU A 249 12.88 16.22 0.26
N SER A 250 11.61 16.44 -0.07
CA SER A 250 10.74 15.45 -0.74
C SER A 250 11.21 15.04 -2.12
N ARG A 251 12.13 15.82 -2.72
CA ARG A 251 12.77 15.51 -4.01
C ARG A 251 13.71 14.30 -3.91
N ARG A 252 14.17 13.96 -2.70
CA ARG A 252 14.90 12.74 -2.43
C ARG A 252 13.98 11.55 -2.61
N ARG A 253 14.47 10.50 -3.25
CA ARG A 253 13.67 9.28 -3.40
C ARG A 253 13.47 8.68 -2.01
N HIS A 254 12.24 8.49 -1.60
CA HIS A 254 11.94 8.01 -0.26
C HIS A 254 10.90 6.89 -0.29
N ALA A 255 11.05 5.94 0.62
CA ALA A 255 10.13 4.85 0.88
C ALA A 255 10.01 4.63 2.38
N TRP A 256 8.91 4.04 2.82
CA TRP A 256 8.70 3.73 4.23
C TRP A 256 7.98 2.41 4.42
N SER A 257 8.19 1.76 5.56
CA SER A 257 7.47 0.54 5.92
C SER A 257 7.29 0.39 7.44
N ASN A 258 6.10 -0.04 7.85
CA ASN A 258 5.86 -0.52 9.20
C ASN A 258 6.34 -1.97 9.31
N ARG A 259 7.57 -2.17 9.79
CA ARG A 259 8.17 -3.49 10.03
C ARG A 259 7.87 -4.04 11.42
N HIS A 260 7.08 -3.33 12.20
CA HIS A 260 6.69 -3.71 13.55
C HIS A 260 5.42 -4.56 13.52
N ASP A 261 5.29 -5.48 14.47
CA ASP A 261 4.15 -6.42 14.57
C ASP A 261 2.86 -5.76 15.06
N GLY A 262 2.92 -4.48 15.42
CA GLY A 262 1.79 -3.65 15.87
C GLY A 262 1.60 -2.39 15.02
N GLU A 263 0.49 -1.70 15.27
CA GLU A 263 0.16 -0.43 14.61
C GLU A 263 1.23 0.64 14.89
N THR A 264 1.53 1.43 13.85
CA THR A 264 2.42 2.60 13.94
C THR A 264 1.64 3.86 13.61
N VAL A 265 1.84 4.90 14.44
CA VAL A 265 1.14 6.19 14.33
C VAL A 265 2.17 7.30 14.17
N LEU A 266 2.01 8.11 13.12
CA LEU A 266 2.93 9.19 12.77
C LEU A 266 2.18 10.51 12.62
N LEU A 267 2.83 11.61 12.99
CA LEU A 267 2.54 12.91 12.40
C LEU A 267 3.39 13.06 11.14
N TRP A 268 2.77 13.50 10.06
CA TRP A 268 3.43 13.75 8.80
C TRP A 268 3.01 15.11 8.29
N ILE A 269 3.98 16.00 8.15
CA ILE A 269 3.78 17.37 7.68
C ILE A 269 4.58 17.53 6.40
N ASN A 270 3.93 18.05 5.36
CA ASN A 270 4.56 18.29 4.06
C ASN A 270 4.26 19.71 3.58
N THR A 271 5.25 20.35 2.94
CA THR A 271 5.11 21.67 2.29
C THR A 271 5.89 21.71 0.96
N PRO A 272 5.30 22.20 -0.16
CA PRO A 272 3.91 22.59 -0.31
C PRO A 272 2.97 21.38 -0.18
N PRO A 273 1.64 21.58 -0.18
CA PRO A 273 0.71 20.47 -0.18
C PRO A 273 0.94 19.56 -1.38
N THR A 274 1.20 18.29 -1.11
CA THR A 274 1.38 17.24 -2.12
C THR A 274 0.53 16.02 -1.81
N PHE A 275 -0.01 15.97 -0.59
CA PHE A 275 -1.07 15.08 -0.23
C PHE A 275 -2.36 15.76 -0.63
#